data_AF-A0A4S5EQ04-F1
#
_entry.id   AF-A0A4S5EQ04-F1
#
_cell.length_a   1.000
_cell.length_b   1.000
_cell.length_c   1.000
_cell.angle_alpha   90.00
_cell.angle_beta   90.00
_cell.angle_gamma   90.00
#
_symmetry.space_group_name_H-M   'P 1'
#
loop_
_entity.id
_entity.type
_entity.pdbx_description
1 polymer ?
#
loop_
_entity_poly.entity_id
_entity_poly.type
_entity_poly.pdbx_seq_one_letter_code
_entity_poly.pdbx_strand_id
1 'polypeptide(L)'
;MPLPVGRRLRVGDGWRAGAGSVDVDGAGADYREIFEAATSPAAAGAGARDAEGWVRAVLEGTPAPVRWFLRAGWRFGLGLRLGPASSPRHVLGWPIAASDPEAVRLAADSPLLSAELLLRVRPAAITLTTSVTFTRRAARPLWAAALPLHRLTVPRLLRRAVAAPPSS
;
A
#
# COMPACT_ATOMS: atom_id res chain seq x y z
N MET A 1 33.72 -0.18 25.15
CA MET A 1 34.65 -0.29 24.01
C MET A 1 34.68 -1.76 23.62
N PRO A 2 34.25 -2.17 22.40
CA PRO A 2 34.87 -1.85 21.10
C PRO A 2 33.93 -1.22 20.04
N LEU A 3 34.55 -0.74 18.95
CA LEU A 3 34.04 -0.09 17.72
C LEU A 3 33.77 -1.15 16.60
N PRO A 4 33.62 -0.79 15.30
CA PRO A 4 32.56 -0.05 14.58
C PRO A 4 32.03 -0.86 13.36
N VAL A 5 31.13 -0.29 12.54
CA VAL A 5 31.07 -0.36 11.05
C VAL A 5 29.64 -0.15 10.55
N GLY A 6 29.48 0.84 9.68
CA GLY A 6 28.24 1.15 8.98
C GLY A 6 28.33 2.47 8.22
N ARG A 7 29.26 2.53 7.26
CA ARG A 7 29.56 3.68 6.42
C ARG A 7 28.28 4.21 5.74
N ARG A 8 27.86 5.42 6.08
CA ARG A 8 26.80 6.16 5.39
C ARG A 8 27.41 6.84 4.17
N LEU A 9 27.08 6.37 2.97
CA LEU A 9 27.44 7.07 1.73
C LEU A 9 26.46 8.24 1.55
N ARG A 10 26.99 9.47 1.66
CA ARG A 10 26.34 10.68 1.16
C ARG A 10 26.48 10.70 -0.36
N VAL A 11 25.36 10.85 -1.05
CA VAL A 11 25.33 11.31 -2.45
C VAL A 11 24.52 12.60 -2.49
N GLY A 12 25.18 13.61 -3.05
CA GLY A 12 24.74 14.94 -3.50
C GLY A 12 23.34 15.44 -3.17
N ASP A 13 23.31 16.40 -2.25
CA ASP A 13 22.70 17.73 -2.34
C ASP A 13 21.64 17.95 -3.44
N GLY A 14 20.40 18.15 -2.98
CA GLY A 14 19.28 18.60 -3.82
C GLY A 14 17.91 18.49 -3.18
N TRP A 15 17.78 18.61 -1.85
CA TRP A 15 16.47 18.65 -1.19
C TRP A 15 15.84 20.03 -1.41
N ARG A 16 14.85 20.12 -2.31
CA ARG A 16 13.80 21.15 -2.22
C ARG A 16 12.57 20.50 -1.61
N ALA A 17 12.25 20.92 -0.40
CA ALA A 17 10.99 20.63 0.26
C ALA A 17 9.84 21.23 -0.56
N GLY A 18 8.84 20.41 -0.90
CA GLY A 18 7.56 20.83 -1.44
C GLY A 18 6.46 20.00 -0.77
N ALA A 19 5.77 20.66 0.17
CA ALA A 19 4.54 20.32 0.90
C ALA A 19 3.88 18.95 0.68
N GLY A 20 3.76 18.19 1.78
CA GLY A 20 2.95 16.96 1.87
C GLY A 20 3.75 15.74 2.29
N SER A 21 4.67 15.83 3.27
CA SER A 21 5.26 14.63 3.85
C SER A 21 4.18 13.88 4.62
N VAL A 22 3.50 12.93 3.96
CA VAL A 22 2.83 11.83 4.66
C VAL A 22 3.92 11.16 5.48
N ASP A 23 3.89 11.38 6.80
CA ASP A 23 4.86 10.86 7.77
C ASP A 23 5.27 9.43 7.37
N VAL A 24 6.54 9.29 7.00
CA VAL A 24 7.07 8.05 6.42
C VAL A 24 7.40 7.02 7.50
N ASP A 25 7.41 7.43 8.76
CA ASP A 25 7.90 6.61 9.86
C ASP A 25 6.74 5.93 10.58
N GLY A 26 6.30 4.81 10.03
CA GLY A 26 5.66 3.73 10.80
C GLY A 26 6.66 3.07 11.76
N ALA A 27 7.36 3.87 12.58
CA ALA A 27 8.23 3.39 13.64
C ALA A 27 7.33 2.79 14.74
N GLY A 28 6.97 1.51 14.57
CA GLY A 28 6.08 0.79 15.50
C GLY A 28 5.24 -0.34 14.89
N ALA A 29 5.34 -0.63 13.59
CA ALA A 29 4.63 -1.77 13.00
C ALA A 29 5.37 -3.10 13.29
N ASP A 30 4.65 -4.11 13.76
CA ASP A 30 5.17 -5.47 13.99
C ASP A 30 5.54 -6.19 12.69
N TYR A 31 4.95 -5.76 11.57
CA TYR A 31 5.28 -6.22 10.24
C TYR A 31 5.19 -5.07 9.25
N ARG A 32 6.16 -5.02 8.33
CA ARG A 32 6.18 -4.10 7.20
C ARG A 32 6.79 -4.79 5.98
N GLU A 33 6.12 -4.72 4.85
CA GLU A 33 6.63 -5.23 3.58
C GLU A 33 6.32 -4.25 2.46
N ILE A 34 7.28 -4.08 1.54
CA ILE A 34 7.21 -3.15 0.44
C ILE A 34 7.30 -3.95 -0.86
N PHE A 35 6.34 -3.72 -1.75
CA PHE A 35 6.38 -4.23 -3.11
C PHE A 35 6.51 -3.09 -4.09
N GLU A 36 7.31 -3.28 -5.12
CA GLU A 36 7.54 -2.30 -6.18
C GLU A 36 7.18 -2.88 -7.54
N ALA A 37 6.61 -2.06 -8.41
CA ALA A 37 6.41 -2.39 -9.81
C ALA A 37 6.81 -1.21 -10.68
N ALA A 38 7.65 -1.47 -11.69
CA ALA A 38 8.05 -0.46 -12.66
C ALA A 38 6.85 0.00 -13.49
N THR A 39 6.74 1.31 -13.69
CA THR A 39 5.74 1.91 -14.57
C THR A 39 6.36 2.14 -15.95
N SER A 40 5.54 2.01 -16.98
CA SER A 40 5.94 2.37 -18.34
C SER A 40 6.08 3.90 -18.48
N PRO A 41 6.98 4.40 -19.34
CA PRO A 41 7.06 5.84 -19.67
C PRO A 41 5.71 6.44 -20.11
N ALA A 42 4.86 5.65 -20.77
CA ALA A 42 3.52 6.08 -21.18
C ALA A 42 2.61 6.36 -19.98
N ALA A 43 2.82 5.67 -18.85
CA ALA A 43 2.09 5.90 -17.60
C ALA A 43 2.66 7.08 -16.78
N ALA A 44 3.81 7.63 -17.17
CA ALA A 44 4.46 8.78 -16.54
C ALA A 44 4.24 10.11 -17.29
N GLY A 45 3.55 10.10 -18.43
CA GLY A 45 3.25 11.28 -19.25
C GLY A 45 2.02 12.08 -18.77
N ALA A 46 1.47 12.94 -19.62
CA ALA A 46 0.33 13.82 -19.29
C ALA A 46 -0.99 13.10 -18.90
N GLY A 47 -1.07 11.78 -19.04
CA GLY A 47 -2.14 10.92 -18.52
C GLY A 47 -1.72 10.11 -17.28
N ALA A 48 -0.69 10.56 -16.56
CA ALA A 48 -0.20 9.89 -15.37
C ALA A 48 -1.28 9.83 -14.29
N ARG A 49 -1.54 8.62 -13.83
CA ARG A 49 -2.46 8.33 -12.75
C ARG A 49 -1.82 8.79 -11.43
N ASP A 50 -2.58 9.52 -10.61
CA ASP A 50 -2.17 9.89 -9.26
C ASP A 50 -2.15 8.68 -8.31
N ALA A 51 -1.68 8.86 -7.09
CA ALA A 51 -1.55 7.77 -6.13
C ALA A 51 -2.90 7.09 -5.82
N GLU A 52 -3.97 7.87 -5.66
CA GLU A 52 -5.31 7.32 -5.44
C GLU A 52 -5.78 6.49 -6.63
N GLY A 53 -5.61 7.01 -7.85
CA GLY A 53 -5.91 6.29 -9.06
C GLY A 53 -5.12 4.98 -9.13
N TRP A 54 -3.84 4.98 -8.75
CA TRP A 54 -3.00 3.77 -8.76
C TRP A 54 -3.50 2.75 -7.76
N VAL A 55 -3.82 3.14 -6.53
CA VAL A 55 -4.31 2.18 -5.53
C VAL A 55 -5.68 1.61 -5.92
N ARG A 56 -6.54 2.42 -6.55
CA ARG A 56 -7.80 1.95 -7.17
C ARG A 56 -7.53 0.98 -8.31
N ALA A 57 -6.59 1.26 -9.21
CA ALA A 57 -6.22 0.34 -10.29
C ALA A 57 -5.69 -1.01 -9.75
N VAL A 58 -4.91 -0.98 -8.66
CA VAL A 58 -4.37 -2.18 -8.00
C VAL A 58 -5.46 -3.01 -7.33
N LEU A 59 -6.40 -2.39 -6.61
CA LEU A 59 -7.40 -3.11 -5.82
C LEU A 59 -8.72 -3.31 -6.58
N GLU A 60 -9.25 -2.25 -7.18
CA GLU A 60 -10.55 -2.20 -7.87
C GLU A 60 -10.46 -2.56 -9.36
N GLY A 61 -9.29 -2.46 -9.99
CA GLY A 61 -9.04 -2.88 -11.38
C GLY A 61 -8.98 -4.41 -11.60
N THR A 62 -9.29 -5.18 -10.56
CA THR A 62 -9.27 -6.64 -10.58
C THR A 62 -10.64 -7.23 -10.96
N PRO A 63 -10.70 -8.46 -11.49
CA PRO A 63 -11.97 -9.12 -11.78
C PRO A 63 -12.87 -9.18 -10.52
N ALA A 64 -14.19 -9.10 -10.70
CA ALA A 64 -15.14 -9.08 -9.59
C ALA A 64 -14.94 -10.21 -8.55
N PRO A 65 -14.63 -11.46 -8.94
CA PRO A 65 -14.33 -12.52 -7.97
C PRO A 65 -13.10 -12.23 -7.10
N VAL A 66 -12.06 -11.64 -7.70
CA VAL A 66 -10.82 -11.26 -6.98
C VAL A 66 -11.12 -10.12 -6.00
N ARG A 67 -11.87 -9.10 -6.42
CA ARG A 67 -12.31 -8.00 -5.54
C ARG A 67 -13.09 -8.51 -4.34
N TRP A 68 -14.03 -9.43 -4.58
CA TRP A 68 -14.82 -10.06 -3.53
C TRP A 68 -13.94 -10.85 -2.56
N PHE A 69 -13.02 -11.67 -3.09
CA PHE A 69 -12.08 -12.46 -2.29
C PHE A 69 -11.19 -11.58 -1.40
N LEU A 70 -10.61 -10.51 -1.96
CA LEU A 70 -9.79 -9.55 -1.21
C LEU A 70 -10.59 -8.93 -0.06
N ARG A 71 -11.78 -8.41 -0.38
CA ARG A 71 -12.64 -7.77 0.61
C ARG A 71 -13.09 -8.74 1.71
N ALA A 72 -13.43 -9.98 1.35
CA ALA A 72 -13.79 -11.02 2.29
C ALA A 72 -12.61 -11.41 3.19
N GLY A 73 -11.40 -11.57 2.62
CA GLY A 73 -10.19 -11.87 3.38
C GLY A 73 -9.85 -10.80 4.42
N TRP A 74 -9.96 -9.52 4.06
CA TRP A 74 -9.75 -8.42 5.01
C TRP A 74 -10.86 -8.34 6.07
N ARG A 75 -12.13 -8.42 5.65
CA ARG A 75 -13.27 -8.25 6.57
C ARG A 75 -13.44 -9.42 7.53
N PHE A 76 -13.39 -10.65 7.02
CA PHE A 76 -13.69 -11.86 7.79
C PHE A 76 -12.43 -12.57 8.27
N GLY A 77 -11.36 -12.58 7.46
CA GLY A 77 -10.08 -13.17 7.86
C GLY A 77 -9.35 -12.31 8.88
N LEU A 78 -9.15 -11.02 8.58
CA LEU A 78 -8.41 -10.10 9.46
C LEU A 78 -9.32 -9.30 10.42
N GLY A 79 -10.63 -9.38 10.25
CA GLY A 79 -11.58 -8.64 11.09
C GLY A 79 -11.58 -7.13 10.85
N LEU A 80 -11.01 -6.65 9.73
CA LEU A 80 -10.87 -5.23 9.45
C LEU A 80 -12.23 -4.55 9.31
N ARG A 81 -12.33 -3.36 9.90
CA ARG A 81 -13.51 -2.49 9.81
C ARG A 81 -13.48 -1.75 8.48
N LEU A 82 -13.89 -2.45 7.43
CA LEU A 82 -14.06 -1.86 6.11
C LEU A 82 -15.39 -1.09 6.01
N GLY A 83 -15.37 0.01 5.27
CA GLY A 83 -16.55 0.79 4.94
C GLY A 83 -17.26 0.33 3.66
N PRO A 84 -18.25 1.11 3.20
CA PRO A 84 -18.98 0.85 1.97
C PRO A 84 -18.06 0.99 0.74
N ALA A 85 -17.96 -0.06 -0.09
CA ALA A 85 -17.11 -0.04 -1.28
C ALA A 85 -17.61 0.90 -2.40
N SER A 86 -18.86 1.36 -2.33
CA SER A 86 -19.42 2.35 -3.25
C SER A 86 -19.07 3.80 -2.87
N SER A 87 -18.46 4.02 -1.70
CA SER A 87 -18.12 5.36 -1.25
C SER A 87 -16.82 5.84 -1.91
N PRO A 88 -16.78 7.07 -2.46
CA PRO A 88 -15.54 7.63 -3.01
C PRO A 88 -14.46 7.82 -1.93
N ARG A 89 -14.83 7.93 -0.65
CA ARG A 89 -13.88 8.00 0.47
C ARG A 89 -13.23 6.67 0.82
N HIS A 90 -13.53 5.61 0.07
CA HIS A 90 -13.00 4.28 0.27
C HIS A 90 -12.43 3.71 -1.03
N VAL A 91 -11.43 2.84 -0.89
CA VAL A 91 -10.88 2.04 -1.99
C VAL A 91 -11.14 0.57 -1.65
N LEU A 92 -12.03 -0.07 -2.40
CA LEU A 92 -12.50 -1.44 -2.14
C LEU A 92 -12.95 -1.68 -0.68
N GLY A 93 -13.50 -0.64 -0.05
CA GLY A 93 -13.92 -0.64 1.36
C GLY A 93 -12.85 -0.24 2.37
N TRP A 94 -11.60 -0.02 1.96
CA TRP A 94 -10.59 0.60 2.84
C TRP A 94 -10.82 2.10 2.95
N PRO A 95 -10.93 2.68 4.16
CA PRO A 95 -10.98 4.12 4.34
C PRO A 95 -9.69 4.79 3.85
N ILE A 96 -9.84 5.90 3.12
CA ILE A 96 -8.73 6.76 2.75
C ILE A 96 -8.40 7.64 3.97
N ALA A 97 -7.22 7.45 4.54
CA ALA A 97 -6.73 8.21 5.69
C ALA A 97 -5.97 9.49 5.28
N ALA A 98 -5.30 9.45 4.13
CA ALA A 98 -4.66 10.61 3.48
C ALA A 98 -4.54 10.33 1.98
N SER A 99 -4.67 11.37 1.15
CA SER A 99 -4.56 11.27 -0.31
C SER A 99 -3.92 12.53 -0.85
N ASP A 100 -2.77 12.36 -1.49
CA ASP A 100 -2.00 13.37 -2.21
C ASP A 100 -1.64 12.80 -3.60
N PRO A 101 -1.25 13.65 -4.57
CA PRO A 101 -0.94 13.19 -5.93
C PRO A 101 0.12 12.08 -6.01
N GLU A 102 1.11 12.12 -5.11
CA GLU A 102 2.23 11.18 -5.07
C GLU A 102 2.09 10.08 -4.02
N ALA A 103 1.16 10.20 -3.07
CA ALA A 103 1.00 9.23 -2.00
C ALA A 103 -0.46 9.11 -1.53
N VAL A 104 -0.94 7.88 -1.37
CA VAL A 104 -2.24 7.61 -0.77
C VAL A 104 -2.10 6.59 0.34
N ARG A 105 -2.75 6.86 1.47
CA ARG A 105 -2.71 6.04 2.66
C ARG A 105 -4.10 5.54 2.98
N LEU A 106 -4.25 4.22 2.99
CA LEU A 106 -5.46 3.53 3.40
C LEU A 106 -5.22 2.89 4.76
N ALA A 107 -6.14 3.07 5.70
CA ALA A 107 -5.97 2.52 7.05
C ALA A 107 -7.28 1.91 7.54
N ALA A 108 -7.17 0.75 8.19
CA ALA A 108 -8.31 0.09 8.82
C ALA A 108 -7.86 -0.63 10.09
N ASP A 109 -8.74 -0.58 11.09
CA ASP A 109 -8.54 -1.23 12.38
C ASP A 109 -9.41 -2.48 12.53
N SER A 110 -8.94 -3.39 13.37
CA SER A 110 -9.70 -4.53 13.88
C SER A 110 -9.40 -4.73 15.37
N PRO A 111 -10.18 -5.57 16.08
CA PRO A 111 -9.86 -5.92 17.46
C PRO A 111 -8.53 -6.67 17.65
N LEU A 112 -7.92 -7.17 16.58
CA LEU A 112 -6.69 -7.98 16.61
C LEU A 112 -5.47 -7.22 16.10
N LEU A 113 -5.64 -6.42 15.05
CA LEU A 113 -4.57 -5.69 14.37
C LEU A 113 -5.07 -4.38 13.75
N SER A 114 -4.14 -3.47 13.54
CA SER A 114 -4.31 -2.30 12.67
C SER A 114 -3.49 -2.52 11.42
N ALA A 115 -4.06 -2.22 10.26
CA ALA A 115 -3.41 -2.40 8.97
C ALA A 115 -3.41 -1.09 8.18
N GLU A 116 -2.29 -0.83 7.51
CA GLU A 116 -2.10 0.33 6.65
C GLU A 116 -1.55 -0.12 5.29
N LEU A 117 -2.13 0.44 4.22
CA LEU A 117 -1.63 0.34 2.86
C LEU A 117 -1.23 1.73 2.39
N LEU A 118 0.07 1.92 2.14
CA LEU A 118 0.61 3.17 1.64
C LEU A 118 1.12 2.94 0.23
N LEU A 119 0.46 3.54 -0.76
CA LEU A 119 0.95 3.56 -2.13
C LEU A 119 1.68 4.88 -2.39
N ARG A 120 2.89 4.80 -2.97
CA ARG A 120 3.65 5.97 -3.43
C ARG A 120 3.97 5.85 -4.90
N VAL A 121 3.75 6.94 -5.62
CA VAL A 121 4.15 7.12 -7.02
C VAL A 121 5.58 7.65 -7.05
N ARG A 122 6.40 7.04 -7.89
CA ARG A 122 7.79 7.44 -8.16
C ARG A 122 7.95 7.65 -9.67
N PRO A 123 9.00 8.34 -10.13
CA PRO A 123 9.16 8.69 -11.54
C PRO A 123 9.06 7.51 -12.52
N ALA A 124 9.50 6.31 -12.13
CA ALA A 124 9.49 5.12 -12.98
C ALA A 124 8.91 3.87 -12.29
N ALA A 125 8.23 4.04 -11.15
CA ALA A 125 7.67 2.92 -10.40
C ALA A 125 6.52 3.36 -9.49
N ILE A 126 5.74 2.40 -9.04
CA ILE A 126 4.87 2.55 -7.87
C ILE A 126 5.35 1.59 -6.79
N THR A 127 5.26 2.03 -5.54
CA THR A 127 5.50 1.17 -4.37
C THR A 127 4.22 1.04 -3.58
N LEU A 128 3.92 -0.17 -3.10
CA LEU A 128 2.85 -0.44 -2.16
C LEU A 128 3.47 -1.03 -0.89
N THR A 129 3.36 -0.28 0.19
CA THR A 129 3.82 -0.69 1.51
C THR A 129 2.63 -1.18 2.32
N THR A 130 2.73 -2.39 2.85
CA THR A 130 1.78 -2.92 3.83
C THR A 130 2.41 -2.90 5.21
N SER A 131 1.79 -2.21 6.15
CA SER A 131 2.20 -2.17 7.55
C SER A 131 1.11 -2.78 8.42
N VAL A 132 1.49 -3.61 9.38
CA VAL A 132 0.55 -4.25 10.32
C VAL A 132 1.09 -4.12 11.74
N THR A 133 0.24 -3.63 12.63
CA THR A 133 0.50 -3.53 14.07
C THR A 133 -0.45 -4.46 14.81
N PHE A 134 0.08 -5.32 15.67
CA PHE A 134 -0.70 -6.28 16.44
C PHE A 134 -1.21 -5.64 17.73
N THR A 135 -2.53 -5.55 17.88
CA THR A 135 -3.15 -5.06 19.12
C THR A 135 -3.38 -6.19 20.12
N ARG A 136 -3.39 -7.45 19.65
CA ARG A 136 -3.52 -8.66 20.49
C ARG A 136 -2.57 -9.77 20.07
N ARG A 137 -2.20 -10.64 21.02
CA ARG A 137 -1.31 -11.79 20.79
C ARG A 137 -1.78 -12.75 19.70
N ALA A 138 -3.10 -12.92 19.53
CA ALA A 138 -3.69 -13.78 18.49
C ALA A 138 -3.52 -13.23 17.07
N ALA A 139 -3.16 -11.95 16.89
CA ALA A 139 -2.95 -11.36 15.58
C ALA A 139 -1.69 -11.89 14.88
N ARG A 140 -0.66 -12.26 15.65
CA ARG A 140 0.59 -12.77 15.12
C ARG A 140 0.41 -14.09 14.35
N PRO A 141 -0.20 -15.16 14.91
CA PRO A 141 -0.44 -16.38 14.14
C PRO A 141 -1.42 -16.17 12.99
N LEU A 142 -2.44 -15.32 13.16
CA LEU A 142 -3.35 -14.96 12.08
C LEU A 142 -2.62 -14.32 10.89
N TRP A 143 -1.77 -13.32 11.17
CA TRP A 143 -0.96 -12.66 10.15
C TRP A 143 0.04 -13.63 9.51
N ALA A 144 0.66 -14.50 10.29
CA ALA A 144 1.56 -15.52 9.78
C ALA A 144 0.87 -16.45 8.77
N ALA A 145 -0.41 -16.79 9.00
CA ALA A 145 -1.20 -17.58 8.05
C ALA A 145 -1.61 -16.79 6.79
N ALA A 146 -1.87 -15.48 6.93
CA ALA A 146 -2.22 -14.60 5.80
C ALA A 146 -1.01 -14.23 4.93
N LEU A 147 0.19 -14.24 5.50
CA LEU A 147 1.41 -13.74 4.87
C LEU A 147 1.78 -14.43 3.54
N PRO A 148 1.71 -15.77 3.39
CA PRO A 148 2.00 -16.42 2.12
C PRO A 148 1.06 -15.96 1.01
N LEU A 149 -0.24 -15.87 1.32
CA LEU A 149 -1.25 -15.39 0.38
C LEU A 149 -1.02 -13.91 0.03
N HIS A 150 -0.64 -13.08 1.02
CA HIS A 150 -0.31 -11.67 0.82
C HIS A 150 0.85 -11.49 -0.17
N ARG A 151 1.96 -12.20 0.07
CA ARG A 151 3.16 -12.20 -0.78
C ARG A 151 2.92 -12.72 -2.19
N LEU A 152 1.96 -13.61 -2.35
CA LEU A 152 1.52 -14.11 -3.65
C LEU A 152 0.60 -13.11 -4.37
N THR A 153 -0.29 -12.45 -3.64
CA THR A 153 -1.37 -11.66 -4.24
C THR A 153 -0.89 -10.26 -4.61
N VAL A 154 -0.23 -9.55 -3.70
CA VAL A 154 0.13 -8.13 -3.89
C VAL A 154 0.99 -7.88 -5.14
N PRO A 155 2.09 -8.64 -5.40
CA PRO A 155 2.87 -8.45 -6.62
C PRO A 155 2.06 -8.66 -7.90
N ARG A 156 1.09 -9.59 -7.89
CA ARG A 156 0.23 -9.85 -9.06
C ARG A 156 -0.73 -8.70 -9.31
N LEU A 157 -1.29 -8.11 -8.25
CA LEU A 157 -2.16 -6.94 -8.35
C LEU A 157 -1.40 -5.73 -8.91
N LEU A 158 -0.20 -5.48 -8.39
CA LEU A 158 0.67 -4.41 -8.89
C LEU A 158 1.02 -4.59 -10.36
N ARG A 159 1.50 -5.79 -10.75
CA ARG A 159 1.83 -6.12 -12.15
C ARG A 159 0.64 -5.93 -13.08
N ARG A 160 -0.56 -6.33 -12.65
CA ARG A 160 -1.79 -6.12 -13.42
C ARG A 160 -2.10 -4.63 -13.59
N ALA A 161 -1.99 -3.85 -12.53
CA ALA A 161 -2.29 -2.42 -12.57
C ALA A 161 -1.35 -1.65 -13.52
N VAL A 162 -0.04 -1.93 -13.48
CA VAL A 162 0.95 -1.28 -14.37
C VAL A 162 0.84 -1.73 -15.83
N ALA A 163 0.30 -2.93 -16.07
CA ALA A 163 0.03 -3.43 -17.42
C ALA A 163 -1.31 -2.94 -18.01
N ALA A 164 -2.21 -2.42 -17.17
CA ALA A 164 -3.49 -1.91 -17.63
C ALA A 164 -3.34 -0.47 -18.17
N PRO A 165 -3.93 -0.14 -19.33
CA PRO A 165 -3.94 1.23 -19.83
C PRO A 165 -4.63 2.18 -18.83
N PRO A 166 -4.29 3.48 -18.83
CA PRO A 166 -5.06 4.47 -18.08
C PRO A 166 -6.49 4.45 -18.60
N SER A 167 -7.45 4.21 -17.70
CA SER A 167 -8.87 4.30 -18.02
C SER A 167 -9.15 5.72 -18.50
N SER A 168 -9.64 5.86 -19.73
CA SER A 168 -10.02 7.14 -20.35
C SER A 168 -11.12 7.86 -19.57
#